data_AF-A0AAN8IS02-F1
#
_entry.id   AF-A0AAN8IS02-F1
#
_cell.length_a   1.000
_cell.length_b   1.000
_cell.length_c   1.000
_cell.angle_alpha   90.00
_cell.angle_beta   90.00
_cell.angle_gamma   90.00
#
_symmetry.space_group_name_H-M   'P 1'
#
loop_
_entity.id
_entity.type
_entity.pdbx_description
1 polymer ?
#
loop_
_entity_poly.entity_id
_entity_poly.type
_entity_poly.pdbx_seq_one_letter_code
_entity_poly.pdbx_strand_id
1 'polypeptide(L)'
;MLLKKLMTQARDFFEDTVKVERVKWIQLTAECKGNTYITAPDEDSLCQYDCLPRCGTAKIPRPIFKRLPASNWESVLLCSDDALIRTLKHTDFALFVAVTDEACLNATLAYASHCSVDSKTKRKDPIFIIPGVLEKFTRTDWETRRGAINHDVYMIVTPKVREEARKFFNCPTLEGAEIENQGGAGTRGAHWEKRVLENEAMTGVTTQVYAISRITFALFEDSGWYQMDYDKADNMTWGKGLGCDFAKKSCLTWMKSKSGPFPFCTKEGDMTCSANRKAKVICNFVEGMPMPDIYDYNEPNLYTDRKGKPTHGGGTELTADYCPYYRVFGELSVEASDTRCTYPGNMHYNNYSLEIFSRTARCFALSGKIKIRKKLKTITYIQHAGCYEVTLQKFYSSVT
;
A
#
# COMPACT_ATOMS: atom_id res chain seq x y z
N MET A 1 -17.63 -13.16 -14.29
CA MET A 1 -18.47 -12.18 -13.56
C MET A 1 -17.66 -11.34 -12.56
N LEU A 2 -16.80 -11.96 -11.74
CA LEU A 2 -15.95 -11.28 -10.76
C LEU A 2 -15.02 -10.22 -11.37
N LEU A 3 -14.25 -10.57 -12.42
CA LEU A 3 -13.33 -9.62 -13.08
C LEU A 3 -14.07 -8.37 -13.59
N LYS A 4 -15.21 -8.54 -14.26
CA LYS A 4 -16.02 -7.43 -14.76
C LYS A 4 -16.44 -6.50 -13.62
N LYS A 5 -16.88 -7.06 -12.50
CA LYS A 5 -17.28 -6.27 -11.31
C LYS A 5 -16.08 -5.52 -10.71
N LEU A 6 -14.94 -6.17 -10.53
CA LEU A 6 -13.72 -5.55 -10.01
C LEU A 6 -13.26 -4.41 -10.91
N MET A 7 -13.24 -4.63 -12.23
CA MET A 7 -12.82 -3.60 -13.19
C MET A 7 -13.78 -2.41 -13.21
N THR A 8 -15.09 -2.66 -13.13
CA THR A 8 -16.07 -1.57 -13.01
C THR A 8 -15.89 -0.79 -11.71
N GLN A 9 -15.72 -1.46 -10.57
CA GLN A 9 -15.52 -0.77 -9.29
C GLN A 9 -14.24 0.08 -9.27
N ALA A 10 -13.13 -0.46 -9.77
CA ALA A 10 -11.87 0.28 -9.86
C ALA A 10 -11.98 1.47 -10.81
N ARG A 11 -12.55 1.28 -12.01
CA ARG A 11 -12.79 2.35 -12.97
C ARG A 11 -13.65 3.46 -12.37
N ASP A 12 -14.81 3.10 -11.82
CA ASP A 12 -15.78 4.07 -11.31
C ASP A 12 -15.17 4.89 -10.15
N PHE A 13 -14.38 4.24 -9.28
CA PHE A 13 -13.65 4.96 -8.24
C PHE A 13 -12.69 6.02 -8.82
N PHE A 14 -11.85 5.65 -9.79
CA PHE A 14 -10.89 6.60 -10.36
C PHE A 14 -11.55 7.66 -11.25
N GLU A 15 -12.61 7.34 -12.00
CA GLU A 15 -13.38 8.31 -12.78
C GLU A 15 -14.07 9.36 -11.90
N ASP A 16 -14.57 8.96 -10.72
CA ASP A 16 -15.20 9.88 -9.78
C ASP A 16 -14.20 10.70 -8.94
N THR A 17 -12.96 10.20 -8.79
CA THR A 17 -11.97 10.75 -7.86
C THR A 17 -10.90 11.59 -8.55
N VAL A 18 -10.59 11.27 -9.82
CA VAL A 18 -9.47 11.84 -10.56
C VAL A 18 -9.96 12.61 -11.77
N LYS A 19 -9.59 13.88 -11.84
CA LYS A 19 -9.77 14.71 -13.03
C LYS A 19 -8.44 14.84 -13.76
N VAL A 20 -8.53 14.91 -15.07
CA VAL A 20 -7.38 15.11 -15.97
C VAL A 20 -7.67 16.25 -16.91
N GLU A 21 -6.62 16.91 -17.38
CA GLU A 21 -6.75 17.76 -18.57
C GLU A 21 -7.09 16.87 -19.77
N ARG A 22 -8.27 17.10 -20.34
CA ARG A 22 -8.81 16.27 -21.42
C ARG A 22 -8.04 16.49 -22.71
N VAL A 23 -7.69 15.41 -23.40
CA VAL A 23 -7.15 15.47 -24.76
C VAL A 23 -8.18 15.02 -25.79
N LYS A 24 -8.15 15.66 -26.96
CA LYS A 24 -9.09 15.34 -28.07
C LYS A 24 -8.95 13.88 -28.52
N TRP A 25 -7.71 13.39 -28.52
CA TRP A 25 -7.36 12.03 -28.88
C TRP A 25 -6.00 11.65 -28.29
N ILE A 26 -5.80 10.37 -28.02
CA ILE A 26 -4.49 9.79 -27.71
C ILE A 26 -4.08 8.81 -28.81
N GLN A 27 -2.77 8.71 -29.03
CA GLN A 27 -2.16 7.71 -29.89
C GLN A 27 -1.14 6.94 -29.08
N LEU A 28 -1.31 5.62 -29.04
CA LEU A 28 -0.43 4.76 -28.26
C LEU A 28 0.79 4.36 -29.08
N THR A 29 1.92 4.13 -28.46
CA THR A 29 3.12 3.58 -29.11
C THR A 29 3.18 2.08 -28.84
N ALA A 30 3.49 1.27 -29.86
CA ALA A 30 3.62 -0.18 -29.69
C ALA A 30 4.88 -0.52 -28.88
N GLU A 31 4.84 -1.63 -28.13
CA GLU A 31 6.02 -2.14 -27.41
C GLU A 31 6.94 -2.96 -28.32
N CYS A 32 8.25 -2.79 -28.14
CA CYS A 32 9.25 -3.64 -28.79
C CYS A 32 9.42 -4.98 -28.06
N LYS A 33 9.70 -6.05 -28.81
CA LYS A 33 10.05 -7.34 -28.21
C LYS A 33 11.33 -7.21 -27.37
N GLY A 34 11.25 -7.60 -26.10
CA GLY A 34 12.37 -7.48 -25.14
C GLY A 34 12.68 -6.06 -24.66
N ASN A 35 11.82 -5.06 -24.94
CA ASN A 35 12.06 -3.64 -24.64
C ASN A 35 13.35 -3.08 -25.29
N THR A 36 13.77 -3.64 -26.42
CA THR A 36 14.99 -3.21 -27.11
C THR A 36 14.68 -2.11 -28.12
N TYR A 37 15.00 -0.88 -27.72
CA TYR A 37 14.87 0.32 -28.55
C TYR A 37 16.24 0.77 -29.08
N ILE A 38 16.31 1.22 -30.33
CA ILE A 38 17.51 1.85 -30.92
C ILE A 38 17.20 3.32 -31.18
N THR A 39 18.11 4.21 -30.83
CA THR A 39 18.00 5.64 -31.15
C THR A 39 18.40 5.87 -32.61
N ALA A 40 17.45 6.30 -33.45
CA ALA A 40 17.77 6.76 -34.80
C ALA A 40 18.33 8.19 -34.77
N PRO A 41 19.11 8.61 -35.79
CA PRO A 41 19.67 9.97 -35.87
C PRO A 41 18.60 11.08 -35.86
N ASP A 42 17.38 10.77 -36.31
CA ASP A 42 16.25 11.70 -36.39
C ASP A 42 15.10 11.25 -35.45
N GLU A 43 15.29 11.51 -34.15
CA GLU A 43 14.29 11.73 -33.07
C GLU A 43 13.10 10.78 -32.81
N ASP A 44 13.03 9.55 -33.33
CA ASP A 44 12.13 8.52 -32.79
C ASP A 44 12.89 7.22 -32.46
N SER A 45 12.65 6.65 -31.27
CA SER A 45 13.17 5.33 -30.86
C SER A 45 12.58 4.23 -31.76
N LEU A 46 13.43 3.40 -32.37
CA LEU A 46 13.07 2.29 -33.26
C LEU A 46 13.02 0.96 -32.49
N CYS A 47 12.15 0.03 -32.89
CA CYS A 47 12.21 -1.35 -32.39
C CYS A 47 13.29 -2.15 -33.13
N GLN A 48 14.21 -2.78 -32.40
CA GLN A 48 15.31 -3.53 -33.03
C GLN A 48 14.86 -4.81 -33.76
N TYR A 49 13.73 -5.43 -33.41
CA TYR A 49 13.39 -6.76 -33.96
C TYR A 49 11.91 -6.94 -34.31
N ASP A 50 11.01 -6.30 -33.58
CA ASP A 50 9.56 -6.54 -33.68
C ASP A 50 8.78 -5.49 -32.89
N CYS A 51 7.51 -5.33 -33.23
CA CYS A 51 6.56 -4.34 -32.75
C CYS A 51 5.19 -5.02 -32.65
N LEU A 52 4.98 -5.70 -31.53
CA LEU A 52 3.76 -6.46 -31.30
C LEU A 52 2.66 -5.49 -30.84
N PRO A 53 1.40 -5.63 -31.32
CA PRO A 53 0.28 -4.82 -30.85
C PRO A 53 -0.15 -5.30 -29.46
N ARG A 54 0.66 -4.99 -28.45
CA ARG A 54 0.49 -5.43 -27.07
C ARG A 54 0.93 -4.35 -26.09
N CYS A 55 0.48 -4.52 -24.85
CA CYS A 55 0.92 -3.78 -23.68
C CYS A 55 1.17 -4.82 -22.59
N GLY A 56 2.44 -5.07 -22.26
CA GLY A 56 2.86 -6.21 -21.46
C GLY A 56 2.37 -7.55 -22.06
N THR A 57 1.61 -8.31 -21.29
CA THR A 57 1.02 -9.59 -21.71
C THR A 57 -0.33 -9.44 -22.45
N ALA A 58 -0.94 -8.25 -22.44
CA ALA A 58 -2.22 -8.02 -23.08
C ALA A 58 -2.07 -7.84 -24.60
N LYS A 59 -2.63 -8.78 -25.37
CA LYS A 59 -2.74 -8.68 -26.84
C LYS A 59 -3.88 -7.74 -27.22
N ILE A 60 -3.61 -6.79 -28.12
CA ILE A 60 -4.57 -5.76 -28.53
C ILE A 60 -4.92 -5.96 -30.01
N PRO A 61 -6.16 -6.40 -30.32
CA PRO A 61 -6.53 -6.83 -31.67
C PRO A 61 -6.82 -5.68 -32.66
N ARG A 62 -6.64 -4.40 -32.30
CA ARG A 62 -6.98 -3.24 -33.15
C ARG A 62 -5.74 -2.38 -33.48
N PRO A 63 -5.66 -1.76 -34.68
CA PRO A 63 -4.54 -0.92 -35.10
C PRO A 63 -4.60 0.48 -34.46
N ILE A 64 -4.52 0.54 -33.13
CA ILE A 64 -4.55 1.78 -32.34
C ILE A 64 -3.15 2.33 -32.03
N PHE A 65 -2.12 1.56 -32.37
CA PHE A 65 -0.73 1.93 -32.12
C PHE A 65 -0.16 2.75 -33.28
N LYS A 66 0.68 3.74 -32.95
CA LYS A 66 1.54 4.47 -33.89
C LYS A 66 2.37 3.45 -34.65
N ARG A 67 2.47 3.64 -35.95
CA ARG A 67 3.40 2.89 -36.79
C ARG A 67 4.82 3.20 -36.34
N LEU A 68 5.53 2.17 -35.89
CA LEU A 68 6.95 2.26 -35.62
C LEU A 68 7.72 1.65 -36.80
N PRO A 69 8.89 2.19 -37.17
CA PRO A 69 9.82 1.45 -38.00
C PRO A 69 10.55 0.42 -37.13
N ALA A 70 10.75 -0.79 -37.65
CA ALA A 70 11.61 -1.81 -37.07
C ALA A 70 12.79 -2.08 -38.00
N SER A 71 13.99 -2.35 -37.48
CA SER A 71 15.18 -2.60 -38.31
C SER A 71 15.72 -4.01 -38.13
N ASN A 72 15.83 -4.84 -39.17
CA ASN A 72 16.45 -6.18 -39.04
C ASN A 72 17.96 -6.19 -39.39
N TRP A 73 18.69 -5.11 -39.10
CA TRP A 73 20.07 -4.81 -39.53
C TRP A 73 20.33 -4.72 -41.05
N GLU A 74 19.51 -5.36 -41.89
CA GLU A 74 19.60 -5.33 -43.36
C GLU A 74 18.57 -4.40 -44.01
N SER A 75 17.43 -4.13 -43.35
CA SER A 75 16.35 -3.29 -43.86
C SER A 75 15.49 -2.70 -42.74
N VAL A 76 14.78 -1.60 -43.05
CA VAL A 76 13.73 -1.03 -42.18
C VAL A 76 12.39 -1.64 -42.61
N LEU A 77 11.82 -2.49 -41.75
CA LEU A 77 10.46 -3.02 -41.86
C LEU A 77 9.47 -2.05 -41.22
N LEU A 78 8.31 -1.87 -41.86
CA LEU A 78 7.23 -1.07 -41.29
C LEU A 78 6.33 -1.95 -40.41
N CYS A 79 6.18 -1.56 -39.15
CA CYS A 79 5.26 -2.21 -38.22
C CYS A 79 3.81 -1.86 -38.58
N SER A 80 3.19 -2.71 -39.40
CA SER A 80 1.80 -2.64 -39.91
C SER A 80 1.75 -2.40 -41.42
N ASP A 81 1.11 -3.34 -42.12
CA ASP A 81 0.61 -3.19 -43.50
C ASP A 81 -0.72 -2.41 -43.56
N ASP A 82 -1.39 -2.20 -42.42
CA ASP A 82 -2.70 -1.55 -42.37
C ASP A 82 -2.54 -0.02 -42.34
N ALA A 83 -3.08 0.64 -43.37
CA ALA A 83 -2.96 2.09 -43.60
C ALA A 83 -3.78 2.96 -42.61
N LEU A 84 -4.61 2.34 -41.76
CA LEU A 84 -5.45 3.05 -40.79
C LEU A 84 -4.87 2.95 -39.37
N ILE A 85 -3.87 3.78 -39.08
CA ILE A 85 -3.48 4.08 -37.70
C ILE A 85 -4.65 4.82 -37.03
N ARG A 86 -5.24 4.24 -35.99
CA ARG A 86 -6.42 4.83 -35.30
C ARG A 86 -6.01 5.46 -33.98
N THR A 87 -6.33 6.74 -33.82
CA THR A 87 -6.27 7.42 -32.51
C THR A 87 -7.50 7.07 -31.68
N LEU A 88 -7.35 6.89 -30.37
CA LEU A 88 -8.50 6.80 -29.46
C LEU A 88 -9.04 8.21 -29.23
N LYS A 89 -10.25 8.49 -29.71
CA LYS A 89 -10.93 9.78 -29.53
C LYS A 89 -11.65 9.80 -28.18
N HIS A 90 -11.74 10.98 -27.56
CA HIS A 90 -12.43 11.15 -26.28
C HIS A 90 -11.92 10.19 -25.19
N THR A 91 -10.61 9.95 -25.15
CA THR A 91 -9.96 9.01 -24.24
C THR A 91 -8.69 9.65 -23.70
N ASP A 92 -8.50 9.64 -22.38
CA ASP A 92 -7.32 10.22 -21.71
C ASP A 92 -6.41 9.18 -21.06
N PHE A 93 -6.93 7.96 -20.92
CA PHE A 93 -6.23 6.79 -20.38
C PHE A 93 -6.84 5.52 -20.99
N ALA A 94 -5.98 4.54 -21.33
CA ALA A 94 -6.40 3.24 -21.83
C ALA A 94 -5.82 2.15 -20.94
N LEU A 95 -6.69 1.38 -20.27
CA LEU A 95 -6.30 0.23 -19.47
C LEU A 95 -6.54 -1.06 -20.26
N PHE A 96 -5.47 -1.83 -20.50
CA PHE A 96 -5.56 -3.15 -21.08
C PHE A 96 -5.42 -4.20 -19.98
N VAL A 97 -6.40 -5.09 -19.88
CA VAL A 97 -6.47 -6.10 -18.81
C VAL A 97 -6.33 -7.48 -19.44
N ALA A 98 -5.34 -8.23 -18.97
CA ALA A 98 -5.16 -9.63 -19.32
C ALA A 98 -5.22 -10.50 -18.06
N VAL A 99 -5.71 -11.73 -18.21
CA VAL A 99 -5.64 -12.76 -17.17
C VAL A 99 -4.70 -13.82 -17.70
N THR A 100 -3.55 -13.96 -17.06
CA THR A 100 -2.48 -14.88 -17.44
C THR A 100 -2.00 -15.62 -16.21
N ASP A 101 -1.66 -16.89 -16.36
CA ASP A 101 -1.03 -17.73 -15.33
C ASP A 101 0.48 -17.47 -15.20
N GLU A 102 1.15 -17.08 -16.28
CA GLU A 102 2.60 -16.86 -16.35
C GLU A 102 3.15 -15.85 -15.32
N ALA A 103 2.37 -14.82 -14.98
CA ALA A 103 2.78 -13.74 -14.06
C ALA A 103 2.31 -13.94 -12.60
N CYS A 104 1.56 -15.02 -12.32
CA CYS A 104 0.97 -15.27 -10.99
C CYS A 104 1.86 -16.08 -10.04
N LEU A 105 3.15 -16.25 -10.38
CA LEU A 105 4.10 -16.95 -9.52
C LEU A 105 4.35 -16.12 -8.24
N ASN A 106 4.33 -16.76 -7.07
CA ASN A 106 4.61 -16.18 -5.73
C ASN A 106 3.52 -15.30 -5.09
N ALA A 107 2.25 -15.71 -5.12
CA ALA A 107 1.15 -15.00 -4.44
C ALA A 107 0.87 -13.57 -4.94
N THR A 108 1.32 -13.26 -6.17
CA THR A 108 0.97 -12.03 -6.88
C THR A 108 -0.52 -12.01 -7.20
N LEU A 109 -1.26 -11.08 -6.59
CA LEU A 109 -2.70 -10.91 -6.85
C LEU A 109 -2.96 -10.21 -8.19
N ALA A 110 -2.14 -9.23 -8.53
CA ALA A 110 -2.17 -8.48 -9.78
C ALA A 110 -0.83 -7.73 -9.97
N TYR A 111 -0.53 -7.38 -11.21
CA TYR A 111 0.57 -6.49 -11.58
C TYR A 111 0.10 -5.54 -12.68
N ALA A 112 0.66 -4.33 -12.70
CA ALA A 112 0.41 -3.36 -13.75
C ALA A 112 1.71 -2.63 -14.11
N SER A 113 1.79 -2.18 -15.36
CA SER A 113 2.83 -1.27 -15.84
C SER A 113 2.23 -0.35 -16.89
N HIS A 114 2.85 0.81 -17.09
CA HIS A 114 2.56 1.61 -18.27
C HIS A 114 3.30 0.99 -19.47
N CYS A 115 2.71 1.10 -20.65
CA CYS A 115 3.29 0.56 -21.89
C CYS A 115 3.59 1.67 -22.91
N SER A 116 2.90 2.80 -22.77
CA SER A 116 3.06 3.96 -23.63
C SER A 116 2.68 5.20 -22.85
N VAL A 117 3.44 6.27 -23.11
CA VAL A 117 3.14 7.62 -22.65
C VAL A 117 2.74 8.43 -23.87
N ASP A 118 1.66 9.22 -23.77
CA ASP A 118 1.28 10.13 -24.84
C ASP A 118 2.31 11.26 -24.96
N SER A 119 2.83 11.43 -26.19
CA SER A 119 3.94 12.36 -26.47
C SER A 119 3.57 13.83 -26.32
N LYS A 120 2.27 14.17 -26.35
CA LYS A 120 1.78 15.54 -26.20
C LYS A 120 1.59 15.92 -24.73
N THR A 121 1.00 15.03 -23.95
CA THR A 121 0.78 15.25 -22.51
C THR A 121 2.05 15.08 -21.68
N LYS A 122 3.12 14.50 -22.24
CA LYS A 122 4.47 14.40 -21.63
C LYS A 122 4.45 13.83 -20.20
N ARG A 123 3.58 12.85 -19.92
CA ARG A 123 3.58 12.09 -18.65
C ARG A 123 4.78 11.10 -18.61
N LYS A 124 6.02 11.61 -18.67
CA LYS A 124 7.26 10.82 -18.87
C LYS A 124 7.69 10.03 -17.62
N ASP A 125 8.36 8.89 -17.85
CA ASP A 125 9.18 8.12 -16.91
C ASP A 125 10.69 8.46 -17.01
N PRO A 126 11.57 8.01 -16.07
CA PRO A 126 11.36 7.53 -14.70
C PRO A 126 11.81 8.57 -13.65
N ILE A 127 11.59 8.25 -12.37
CA ILE A 127 12.02 9.01 -11.19
C ILE A 127 13.56 9.02 -11.14
N PHE A 128 14.15 10.13 -11.57
CA PHE A 128 15.48 10.51 -11.12
C PHE A 128 15.36 11.08 -9.70
N ILE A 129 16.43 11.06 -8.91
CA ILE A 129 16.51 11.93 -7.73
C ILE A 129 16.52 13.36 -8.28
N ILE A 130 15.34 13.94 -8.39
CA ILE A 130 15.13 15.32 -8.82
C ILE A 130 15.19 16.14 -7.54
N PRO A 131 16.21 17.01 -7.36
CA PRO A 131 16.23 17.92 -6.22
C PRO A 131 14.90 18.68 -6.10
N GLY A 132 14.34 18.75 -4.90
CA GLY A 132 13.01 19.32 -4.66
C GLY A 132 11.83 18.38 -4.93
N VAL A 133 12.05 17.16 -5.42
CA VAL A 133 11.02 16.10 -5.52
C VAL A 133 11.35 14.96 -4.59
N LEU A 134 12.54 14.35 -4.72
CA LEU A 134 13.00 13.24 -3.90
C LEU A 134 14.31 13.65 -3.23
N GLU A 135 14.37 13.61 -1.91
CA GLU A 135 15.54 14.03 -1.14
C GLU A 135 15.92 13.00 -0.08
N LYS A 136 17.22 12.94 0.23
CA LYS A 136 17.77 12.10 1.28
C LYS A 136 17.97 12.92 2.56
N PHE A 137 17.50 12.39 3.69
CA PHE A 137 17.72 12.97 5.01
C PHE A 137 18.41 11.95 5.91
N THR A 138 19.37 12.40 6.72
CA THR A 138 20.01 11.55 7.74
C THR A 138 19.39 11.85 9.10
N ARG A 139 18.76 10.86 9.72
CA ARG A 139 18.30 10.89 11.12
C ARG A 139 19.48 10.54 12.01
N THR A 140 19.90 11.45 12.88
CA THR A 140 21.07 11.26 13.77
C THR A 140 20.71 10.64 15.11
N ASP A 141 19.42 10.53 15.41
CA ASP A 141 18.83 10.06 16.65
C ASP A 141 18.00 8.78 16.44
N TRP A 142 18.39 7.96 15.45
CA TRP A 142 17.73 6.68 15.20
C TRP A 142 18.13 5.66 16.27
N GLU A 143 17.28 5.48 17.29
CA GLU A 143 17.58 4.56 18.39
C GLU A 143 17.54 3.10 17.94
N THR A 144 18.62 2.38 18.25
CA THR A 144 18.76 0.92 18.17
C THR A 144 19.18 0.37 19.54
N ARG A 145 19.25 -0.95 19.68
CA ARG A 145 19.79 -1.63 20.87
C ARG A 145 21.21 -1.15 21.21
N ARG A 146 22.02 -0.79 20.21
CA ARG A 146 23.42 -0.36 20.42
C ARG A 146 23.55 1.16 20.63
N GLY A 147 22.43 1.87 20.72
CA GLY A 147 22.38 3.32 20.85
C GLY A 147 21.88 4.01 19.58
N ALA A 148 21.92 5.35 19.60
CA ALA A 148 21.52 6.17 18.46
C ALA A 148 22.56 6.06 17.33
N ILE A 149 22.08 5.88 16.10
CA ILE A 149 22.90 5.84 14.89
C ILE A 149 22.43 6.86 13.86
N ASN A 150 23.27 7.11 12.86
CA ASN A 150 22.86 7.79 11.64
C ASN A 150 22.07 6.81 10.76
N HIS A 151 20.87 7.20 10.36
CA HIS A 151 20.00 6.42 9.48
C HIS A 151 19.49 7.29 8.33
N ASP A 152 19.76 6.87 7.10
CA ASP A 152 19.35 7.59 5.90
C ASP A 152 17.93 7.18 5.49
N VAL A 153 17.06 8.19 5.33
CA VAL A 153 15.69 8.05 4.83
C VAL A 153 15.53 8.85 3.54
N TYR A 154 14.66 8.39 2.65
CA TYR A 154 14.35 9.05 1.39
C TYR A 154 12.91 9.55 1.44
N MET A 155 12.67 10.80 1.02
CA MET A 155 11.35 11.41 1.13
C MET A 155 10.94 12.09 -0.17
N ILE A 156 9.67 11.94 -0.55
CA ILE A 156 9.05 12.86 -1.51
C ILE A 156 8.72 14.16 -0.79
N VAL A 157 9.32 15.25 -1.24
CA VAL A 157 9.32 16.55 -0.56
C VAL A 157 8.53 17.63 -1.30
N THR A 158 7.74 17.23 -2.31
CA THR A 158 6.91 18.14 -3.11
C THR A 158 5.87 18.87 -2.23
N PRO A 159 5.40 20.06 -2.65
CA PRO A 159 4.66 20.96 -1.77
C PRO A 159 3.40 20.35 -1.12
N LYS A 160 2.51 19.72 -1.89
CA LYS A 160 1.28 19.13 -1.33
C LYS A 160 1.58 17.87 -0.54
N VAL A 161 2.52 17.04 -0.98
CA VAL A 161 2.93 15.83 -0.24
C VAL A 161 3.43 16.22 1.14
N ARG A 162 4.31 17.22 1.22
CA ARG A 162 4.82 17.75 2.49
C ARG A 162 3.68 18.32 3.35
N GLU A 163 2.78 19.10 2.77
CA GLU A 163 1.64 19.67 3.48
C GLU A 163 0.74 18.58 4.10
N GLU A 164 0.33 17.60 3.29
CA GLU A 164 -0.57 16.53 3.73
C GLU A 164 0.11 15.55 4.69
N ALA A 165 1.40 15.25 4.52
CA ALA A 165 2.16 14.46 5.49
C ALA A 165 2.25 15.16 6.86
N ARG A 166 2.54 16.48 6.88
CA ARG A 166 2.58 17.27 8.13
C ARG A 166 1.24 17.26 8.84
N LYS A 167 0.14 17.46 8.10
CA LYS A 167 -1.22 17.40 8.65
C LYS A 167 -1.56 16.00 9.16
N PHE A 168 -1.23 14.97 8.38
CA PHE A 168 -1.54 13.58 8.70
C PHE A 168 -0.86 13.14 10.00
N PHE A 169 0.45 13.34 10.11
CA PHE A 169 1.21 12.94 11.31
C PHE A 169 1.09 13.95 12.45
N ASN A 170 0.55 15.16 12.24
CA ASN A 170 0.63 16.27 13.18
C ASN A 170 2.10 16.62 13.54
N CYS A 171 2.95 16.73 12.52
CA CYS A 171 4.37 17.06 12.66
C CYS A 171 4.73 18.23 11.74
N PRO A 172 4.72 19.49 12.21
CA PRO A 172 4.99 20.67 11.37
C PRO A 172 6.40 20.71 10.75
N THR A 173 7.36 20.01 11.35
CA THR A 173 8.77 19.97 10.92
C THR A 173 9.08 18.76 10.04
N LEU A 174 8.08 18.02 9.57
CA LEU A 174 8.29 16.89 8.66
C LEU A 174 8.67 17.41 7.26
N GLU A 175 9.66 16.78 6.63
CA GLU A 175 10.25 17.25 5.37
C GLU A 175 9.45 16.79 4.14
N GLY A 176 8.73 15.68 4.25
CA GLY A 176 7.96 15.07 3.18
C GLY A 176 7.26 13.79 3.62
N ALA A 177 6.93 12.91 2.67
CA ALA A 177 6.47 11.55 2.93
C ALA A 177 7.59 10.56 2.60
N GLU A 178 7.85 9.62 3.52
CA GLU A 178 8.96 8.67 3.44
C GLU A 178 8.71 7.56 2.43
N ILE A 179 9.76 7.20 1.70
CA ILE A 179 9.77 6.18 0.64
C ILE A 179 10.53 4.96 1.12
N GLU A 180 9.97 3.80 0.79
CA GLU A 180 10.50 2.49 1.11
C GLU A 180 11.96 2.34 0.68
N ASN A 181 12.83 2.01 1.65
CA ASN A 181 14.27 1.84 1.45
C ASN A 181 14.71 0.37 1.47
N GLN A 182 13.80 -0.58 1.72
CA GLN A 182 14.07 -2.03 1.74
C GLN A 182 13.32 -2.77 0.63
N GLY A 183 13.47 -4.10 0.60
CA GLY A 183 12.98 -4.96 -0.47
C GLY A 183 13.86 -4.92 -1.73
N GLY A 184 13.28 -5.36 -2.85
CA GLY A 184 13.96 -5.43 -4.14
C GLY A 184 13.75 -4.18 -5.01
N ALA A 185 14.23 -4.22 -6.25
CA ALA A 185 14.08 -3.13 -7.22
C ALA A 185 12.62 -2.78 -7.56
N GLY A 186 11.69 -3.73 -7.37
CA GLY A 186 10.26 -3.49 -7.52
C GLY A 186 9.59 -2.89 -6.29
N THR A 187 10.30 -2.73 -5.16
CA THR A 187 9.74 -2.26 -3.89
C THR A 187 10.40 -0.95 -3.47
N ARG A 188 11.72 -0.97 -3.28
CA ARG A 188 12.53 0.17 -2.89
C ARG A 188 12.36 1.32 -3.88
N GLY A 189 12.09 2.52 -3.39
CA GLY A 189 12.01 3.73 -4.22
C GLY A 189 10.69 3.91 -4.99
N ALA A 190 9.83 2.88 -5.03
CA ALA A 190 8.56 2.90 -5.76
C ALA A 190 7.33 2.95 -4.85
N HIS A 191 7.51 2.75 -3.54
CA HIS A 191 6.43 2.62 -2.56
C HIS A 191 6.66 3.54 -1.37
N TRP A 192 5.58 3.87 -0.66
CA TRP A 192 5.67 4.53 0.64
C TRP A 192 6.28 3.61 1.69
N GLU A 193 7.01 4.20 2.63
CA GLU A 193 7.62 3.52 3.78
C GLU A 193 6.54 2.87 4.66
N LYS A 194 6.56 1.54 4.75
CA LYS A 194 5.50 0.80 5.42
C LYS A 194 5.53 1.01 6.93
N ARG A 195 6.68 1.29 7.56
CA ARG A 195 6.77 1.60 9.01
C ARG A 195 5.83 2.75 9.40
N VAL A 196 5.81 3.83 8.62
CA VAL A 196 5.03 5.04 8.96
C VAL A 196 3.67 5.11 8.30
N LEU A 197 3.44 4.36 7.20
CA LEU A 197 2.20 4.43 6.42
C LEU A 197 1.44 3.10 6.30
N GLU A 198 1.95 1.98 6.83
CA GLU A 198 1.39 0.61 6.91
C GLU A 198 0.27 0.24 5.94
N ASN A 199 -0.96 0.70 6.19
CA ASN A 199 -2.16 0.37 5.46
C ASN A 199 -2.44 1.29 4.26
N GLU A 200 -1.48 2.10 3.84
CA GLU A 200 -1.53 2.87 2.59
C GLU A 200 -1.43 1.91 1.40
N ALA A 201 -2.28 2.10 0.40
CA ALA A 201 -2.41 1.23 -0.77
C ALA A 201 -1.13 1.15 -1.64
N MET A 202 -0.25 2.15 -1.55
CA MET A 202 1.02 2.29 -2.26
C MET A 202 2.23 1.91 -1.38
N THR A 203 2.04 1.16 -0.29
CA THR A 203 3.15 0.51 0.44
C THR A 203 3.62 -0.75 -0.28
N GLY A 204 4.88 -1.15 -0.06
CA GLY A 204 5.53 -2.22 -0.82
C GLY A 204 5.01 -3.64 -0.57
N VAL A 205 4.25 -3.83 0.51
CA VAL A 205 3.66 -5.12 0.90
C VAL A 205 2.20 -4.93 1.29
N THR A 206 1.33 -5.66 0.58
CA THR A 206 -0.12 -5.58 0.77
C THR A 206 -0.56 -6.07 2.15
N THR A 207 -1.67 -5.51 2.63
CA THR A 207 -2.30 -5.82 3.91
C THR A 207 -3.81 -5.93 3.73
N GLN A 208 -4.52 -6.58 4.66
CA GLN A 208 -5.95 -6.91 4.53
C GLN A 208 -6.84 -5.66 4.58
N VAL A 209 -6.32 -4.56 5.11
CA VAL A 209 -6.95 -3.25 5.13
C VAL A 209 -6.04 -2.32 4.37
N TYR A 210 -6.54 -1.72 3.29
CA TYR A 210 -5.81 -0.72 2.52
C TYR A 210 -6.62 0.58 2.47
N ALA A 211 -5.92 1.69 2.30
CA ALA A 211 -6.46 3.03 2.20
C ALA A 211 -5.69 3.80 1.14
N ILE A 212 -6.38 4.45 0.22
CA ILE A 212 -5.73 5.45 -0.63
C ILE A 212 -5.80 6.79 0.10
N SER A 213 -4.65 7.21 0.62
CA SER A 213 -4.56 8.35 1.52
C SER A 213 -4.56 9.70 0.79
N ARG A 214 -4.79 10.78 1.54
CA ARG A 214 -4.57 12.16 1.06
C ARG A 214 -3.11 12.41 0.66
N ILE A 215 -2.15 11.63 1.18
CA ILE A 215 -0.73 11.73 0.81
C ILE A 215 -0.51 11.21 -0.62
N THR A 216 -1.11 10.07 -0.99
CA THR A 216 -1.07 9.57 -2.37
C THR A 216 -1.80 10.50 -3.34
N PHE A 217 -2.92 11.08 -2.93
CA PHE A 217 -3.59 12.10 -3.75
C PHE A 217 -2.72 13.34 -3.95
N ALA A 218 -2.00 13.77 -2.91
CA ALA A 218 -1.05 14.87 -3.01
C ALA A 218 0.09 14.56 -3.98
N LEU A 219 0.60 13.32 -4.00
CA LEU A 219 1.59 12.89 -4.98
C LEU A 219 1.04 12.96 -6.41
N PHE A 220 -0.19 12.48 -6.63
CA PHE A 220 -0.84 12.57 -7.94
C PHE A 220 -1.06 14.01 -8.39
N GLU A 221 -1.42 14.91 -7.49
CA GLU A 221 -1.60 16.32 -7.87
C GLU A 221 -0.27 17.06 -8.08
N ASP A 222 0.73 16.83 -7.23
CA ASP A 222 2.08 17.40 -7.39
C ASP A 222 2.79 16.88 -8.65
N SER A 223 2.38 15.74 -9.21
CA SER A 223 2.86 15.27 -10.52
C SER A 223 2.47 16.22 -11.68
N GLY A 224 1.44 17.04 -11.48
CA GLY A 224 0.85 17.89 -12.51
C GLY A 224 -0.03 17.16 -13.51
N TRP A 225 -0.18 15.83 -13.41
CA TRP A 225 -0.96 15.02 -14.35
C TRP A 225 -2.44 14.94 -14.00
N TYR A 226 -2.76 15.13 -12.72
CA TYR A 226 -4.07 14.84 -12.14
C TYR A 226 -4.53 15.96 -11.22
N GLN A 227 -5.84 16.13 -11.13
CA GLN A 227 -6.50 16.91 -10.08
C GLN A 227 -7.35 15.94 -9.25
N MET A 228 -7.17 15.97 -7.93
CA MET A 228 -7.73 14.96 -7.03
C MET A 228 -8.91 15.52 -6.22
N ASP A 229 -9.98 14.75 -6.09
CA ASP A 229 -11.05 15.02 -5.12
C ASP A 229 -10.67 14.42 -3.75
N TYR A 230 -10.13 15.26 -2.85
CA TYR A 230 -9.67 14.84 -1.53
C TYR A 230 -10.79 14.34 -0.60
N ASP A 231 -12.06 14.64 -0.89
CA ASP A 231 -13.18 14.13 -0.08
C ASP A 231 -13.41 12.63 -0.30
N LYS A 232 -12.83 12.08 -1.38
CA LYS A 232 -12.84 10.64 -1.70
C LYS A 232 -11.68 9.87 -1.07
N ALA A 233 -10.73 10.56 -0.43
CA ALA A 233 -9.59 9.90 0.20
C ALA A 233 -10.04 9.05 1.39
N ASP A 234 -9.42 7.89 1.57
CA ASP A 234 -9.71 7.03 2.71
C ASP A 234 -9.20 7.64 4.01
N ASN A 235 -9.99 7.49 5.08
CA ASN A 235 -9.59 7.90 6.42
C ASN A 235 -8.67 6.85 7.06
N MET A 236 -7.39 6.93 6.72
CA MET A 236 -6.33 6.13 7.32
C MET A 236 -6.06 6.54 8.78
N THR A 237 -5.93 5.56 9.68
CA THR A 237 -5.69 5.80 11.11
C THR A 237 -4.28 5.46 11.58
N TRP A 238 -3.54 4.63 10.85
CA TRP A 238 -2.15 4.32 11.18
C TRP A 238 -1.29 5.59 11.12
N GLY A 239 -0.52 5.89 12.16
CA GLY A 239 0.35 7.09 12.18
C GLY A 239 -0.36 8.43 12.36
N LYS A 240 -1.70 8.50 12.19
CA LYS A 240 -2.44 9.76 12.18
C LYS A 240 -2.35 10.47 13.54
N GLY A 241 -1.79 11.67 13.53
CA GLY A 241 -1.67 12.54 14.71
C GLY A 241 -0.62 12.07 15.74
N LEU A 242 0.21 11.09 15.43
CA LEU A 242 1.20 10.53 16.38
C LEU A 242 2.45 11.39 16.57
N GLY A 243 2.61 12.45 15.78
CA GLY A 243 3.65 13.46 15.95
C GLY A 243 5.00 13.09 15.33
N CYS A 244 5.98 13.97 15.57
CA CYS A 244 7.29 13.87 14.94
C CYS A 244 8.13 12.68 15.41
N ASP A 245 7.98 12.26 16.67
CA ASP A 245 8.74 11.10 17.17
C ASP A 245 8.33 9.81 16.42
N PHE A 246 7.04 9.65 16.10
CA PHE A 246 6.58 8.52 15.28
C PHE A 246 7.08 8.62 13.83
N ALA A 247 6.96 9.81 13.23
CA ALA A 247 7.25 9.98 11.80
C ALA A 247 8.75 10.04 11.48
N LYS A 248 9.59 10.55 12.38
CA LYS A 248 11.01 10.85 12.09
C LYS A 248 12.01 9.90 12.76
N LYS A 249 11.63 9.15 13.79
CA LYS A 249 12.53 8.31 14.58
C LYS A 249 12.20 6.83 14.44
N SER A 250 13.05 5.99 15.01
CA SER A 250 12.85 4.55 15.03
C SER A 250 11.60 4.17 15.85
N CYS A 251 11.00 3.02 15.54
CA CYS A 251 9.89 2.51 16.33
C CYS A 251 10.31 2.19 17.77
N LEU A 252 11.60 1.91 18.05
CA LEU A 252 12.11 1.81 19.42
C LEU A 252 11.85 3.10 20.21
N THR A 253 12.15 4.25 19.61
CA THR A 253 11.94 5.55 20.24
C THR A 253 10.46 5.76 20.56
N TRP A 254 9.57 5.39 19.63
CA TRP A 254 8.12 5.44 19.84
C TRP A 254 7.66 4.51 20.96
N MET A 255 8.08 3.23 20.94
CA MET A 255 7.65 2.23 21.90
C MET A 255 8.09 2.54 23.34
N LYS A 256 9.18 3.29 23.51
CA LYS A 256 9.64 3.81 24.80
C LYS A 256 8.92 5.08 25.25
N SER A 257 8.14 5.72 24.37
CA SER A 257 7.45 6.97 24.68
C SER A 257 6.29 6.79 25.66
N LYS A 258 5.83 7.90 26.26
CA LYS A 258 4.68 7.91 27.17
C LYS A 258 3.35 7.53 26.49
N SER A 259 3.28 7.60 25.17
CA SER A 259 2.10 7.22 24.39
C SER A 259 1.86 5.71 24.38
N GLY A 260 2.86 4.93 24.81
CA GLY A 260 2.82 3.47 24.76
C GLY A 260 3.07 2.94 23.34
N PRO A 261 3.19 1.62 23.20
CA PRO A 261 3.74 1.05 21.97
C PRO A 261 2.78 1.13 20.79
N PHE A 262 1.46 1.21 21.01
CA PHE A 262 0.47 1.24 19.92
C PHE A 262 0.75 2.43 18.97
N PRO A 263 0.78 2.21 17.64
CA PRO A 263 0.29 1.04 16.90
C PRO A 263 1.33 -0.08 16.71
N PHE A 264 2.58 0.12 17.13
CA PHE A 264 3.54 -0.96 17.33
C PHE A 264 3.14 -1.85 18.51
N CYS A 265 3.86 -2.95 18.72
CA CYS A 265 3.54 -3.91 19.77
C CYS A 265 4.80 -4.53 20.37
N THR A 266 4.72 -4.89 21.65
CA THR A 266 5.88 -5.39 22.41
C THR A 266 5.68 -6.78 23.02
N LYS A 267 4.57 -7.45 22.72
CA LYS A 267 4.23 -8.74 23.32
C LYS A 267 3.84 -9.76 22.25
N GLU A 268 4.51 -10.90 22.29
CA GLU A 268 4.28 -12.00 21.36
C GLU A 268 2.83 -12.52 21.45
N GLY A 269 2.17 -12.63 20.29
CA GLY A 269 0.80 -13.12 20.19
C GLY A 269 -0.26 -12.24 20.85
N ASP A 270 0.10 -11.01 21.27
CA ASP A 270 -0.87 -10.09 21.86
C ASP A 270 -1.93 -9.68 20.84
N MET A 271 -3.19 -9.68 21.29
CA MET A 271 -4.34 -9.43 20.43
C MET A 271 -5.18 -8.32 21.02
N THR A 272 -5.51 -7.32 20.20
CA THR A 272 -6.31 -6.16 20.60
C THR A 272 -7.19 -5.70 19.44
N CYS A 273 -7.79 -4.52 19.57
CA CYS A 273 -8.56 -3.88 18.52
C CYS A 273 -7.74 -2.86 17.76
N SER A 274 -7.97 -2.80 16.46
CA SER A 274 -7.55 -1.67 15.61
C SER A 274 -8.06 -0.33 16.17
N ALA A 275 -7.36 0.76 15.88
CA ALA A 275 -7.69 2.11 16.38
C ALA A 275 -9.14 2.52 16.07
N ASN A 276 -9.64 2.18 14.88
CA ASN A 276 -11.01 2.46 14.44
C ASN A 276 -12.04 1.41 14.89
N ARG A 277 -11.61 0.39 15.66
CA ARG A 277 -12.41 -0.74 16.13
C ARG A 277 -13.09 -1.53 15.00
N LYS A 278 -12.59 -1.52 13.77
CA LYS A 278 -13.20 -2.28 12.66
C LYS A 278 -12.63 -3.68 12.49
N ALA A 279 -11.55 -4.00 13.19
CA ALA A 279 -10.89 -5.30 13.14
C ALA A 279 -10.23 -5.67 14.47
N LYS A 280 -10.14 -6.98 14.74
CA LYS A 280 -9.17 -7.51 15.69
C LYS A 280 -7.81 -7.54 15.03
N VAL A 281 -6.77 -7.22 15.79
CA VAL A 281 -5.39 -7.16 15.32
C VAL A 281 -4.50 -7.96 16.25
N ILE A 282 -3.48 -8.61 15.69
CA ILE A 282 -2.49 -9.38 16.43
C ILE A 282 -1.11 -8.79 16.21
N CYS A 283 -0.29 -8.81 17.25
CA CYS A 283 1.10 -8.42 17.18
C CYS A 283 1.87 -9.40 16.27
N ASN A 284 2.57 -8.88 15.27
CA ASN A 284 3.40 -9.69 14.37
C ASN A 284 4.84 -9.92 14.91
N PHE A 285 5.07 -9.69 16.21
CA PHE A 285 6.35 -9.98 16.85
C PHE A 285 6.63 -11.49 16.85
N VAL A 286 7.86 -11.85 16.48
CA VAL A 286 8.37 -13.23 16.52
C VAL A 286 9.64 -13.27 17.35
N GLU A 287 9.64 -14.14 18.37
CA GLU A 287 10.79 -14.44 19.21
C GLU A 287 11.95 -15.02 18.38
N GLY A 288 13.17 -14.57 18.67
CA GLY A 288 14.39 -15.05 18.01
C GLY A 288 14.52 -14.67 16.54
N MET A 289 13.67 -13.76 16.04
CA MET A 289 13.76 -13.28 14.67
C MET A 289 15.10 -12.55 14.43
N PRO A 290 15.91 -12.96 13.44
CA PRO A 290 17.14 -12.26 13.12
C PRO A 290 16.86 -10.97 12.33
N MET A 291 17.56 -9.90 12.67
CA MET A 291 17.53 -8.62 11.95
C MET A 291 18.91 -7.98 11.85
N PRO A 292 19.14 -7.09 10.87
CA PRO A 292 20.33 -6.26 10.81
C PRO A 292 20.49 -5.37 12.05
N ASP A 293 21.74 -5.06 12.43
CA ASP A 293 22.05 -4.22 13.61
C ASP A 293 21.32 -2.86 13.60
N ILE A 294 21.11 -2.27 12.41
CA ILE A 294 20.42 -0.97 12.25
C ILE A 294 18.91 -1.03 12.56
N TYR A 295 18.35 -2.23 12.60
CA TYR A 295 16.95 -2.52 12.91
C TYR A 295 16.79 -3.40 14.16
N ASP A 296 17.88 -3.61 14.91
CA ASP A 296 17.81 -4.29 16.20
C ASP A 296 17.28 -3.32 17.25
N TYR A 297 16.01 -3.50 17.64
CA TYR A 297 15.34 -2.70 18.65
C TYR A 297 15.22 -3.40 20.01
N ASN A 298 16.03 -4.44 20.27
CA ASN A 298 15.93 -5.26 21.49
C ASN A 298 16.52 -4.57 22.73
N GLU A 299 15.85 -3.51 23.20
CA GLU A 299 16.10 -2.85 24.49
C GLU A 299 15.74 -3.79 25.66
N PRO A 300 16.51 -3.80 26.77
CA PRO A 300 16.21 -4.64 27.92
C PRO A 300 14.78 -4.50 28.43
N ASN A 301 14.10 -5.63 28.59
CA ASN A 301 12.71 -5.74 29.07
C ASN A 301 11.65 -5.06 28.19
N LEU A 302 11.98 -4.62 26.98
CA LEU A 302 10.99 -4.05 26.06
C LEU A 302 10.00 -5.11 25.58
N TYR A 303 10.52 -6.24 25.09
CA TYR A 303 9.71 -7.31 24.52
C TYR A 303 9.40 -8.42 25.52
N THR A 304 8.20 -8.99 25.42
CA THR A 304 7.76 -10.12 26.25
C THR A 304 7.18 -11.27 25.43
N ASP A 305 7.46 -12.50 25.85
CA ASP A 305 6.86 -13.71 25.29
C ASP A 305 5.35 -13.81 25.67
N ARG A 306 4.67 -14.84 25.18
CA ARG A 306 3.25 -15.09 25.54
C ARG A 306 3.00 -15.25 27.04
N LYS A 307 4.02 -15.62 27.81
CA LYS A 307 3.97 -15.81 29.28
C LYS A 307 4.34 -14.54 30.05
N GLY A 308 4.67 -13.45 29.35
CA GLY A 308 5.08 -12.18 29.95
C GLY A 308 6.55 -12.16 30.41
N LYS A 309 7.37 -13.11 29.97
CA LYS A 309 8.81 -13.12 30.27
C LYS A 309 9.57 -12.26 29.27
N PRO A 310 10.60 -11.51 29.71
CA PRO A 310 11.47 -10.78 28.79
C PRO A 310 12.02 -11.68 27.69
N THR A 311 11.94 -11.24 26.44
CA THR A 311 12.45 -11.96 25.27
C THR A 311 13.09 -11.00 24.27
N HIS A 312 13.60 -11.54 23.16
CA HIS A 312 14.19 -10.80 22.05
C HIS A 312 13.65 -11.30 20.71
N GLY A 313 13.62 -10.44 19.71
CA GLY A 313 13.08 -10.72 18.39
C GLY A 313 12.68 -9.43 17.69
N GLY A 314 11.72 -9.50 16.78
CA GLY A 314 11.20 -8.34 16.06
C GLY A 314 9.98 -8.65 15.21
N GLY A 315 9.55 -7.66 14.43
CA GLY A 315 8.43 -7.78 13.50
C GLY A 315 8.85 -8.54 12.24
N THR A 316 7.92 -9.37 11.73
CA THR A 316 8.18 -10.23 10.55
C THR A 316 8.42 -9.48 9.23
N GLU A 317 8.13 -8.18 9.19
CA GLU A 317 8.05 -7.42 7.95
C GLU A 317 9.27 -6.52 7.79
N LEU A 318 10.09 -6.82 6.78
CA LEU A 318 11.30 -6.04 6.50
C LEU A 318 10.94 -4.62 6.07
N THR A 319 9.88 -4.45 5.27
CA THR A 319 9.43 -3.14 4.77
C THR A 319 8.86 -2.24 5.88
N ALA A 320 8.59 -2.79 7.07
CA ALA A 320 8.23 -2.02 8.25
C ALA A 320 9.44 -1.81 9.18
N ASP A 321 10.65 -1.78 8.64
CA ASP A 321 11.92 -1.69 9.37
C ASP A 321 12.09 -2.73 10.48
N TYR A 322 11.52 -3.93 10.33
CA TYR A 322 11.46 -4.98 11.37
C TYR A 322 10.76 -4.53 12.66
N CYS A 323 10.02 -3.42 12.64
CA CYS A 323 9.22 -2.97 13.75
C CYS A 323 8.04 -3.92 13.98
N PRO A 324 7.87 -4.48 15.19
CA PRO A 324 6.68 -5.26 15.51
C PRO A 324 5.46 -4.36 15.63
N TYR A 325 4.37 -4.71 14.95
CA TYR A 325 3.12 -3.97 14.93
C TYR A 325 1.87 -4.84 14.97
N TYR A 326 0.76 -4.21 15.37
CA TYR A 326 -0.56 -4.82 15.31
C TYR A 326 -1.11 -4.78 13.89
N ARG A 327 -1.40 -5.95 13.33
CA ARG A 327 -2.01 -6.10 12.01
C ARG A 327 -3.23 -6.99 12.03
N VAL A 328 -4.08 -6.85 11.02
CA VAL A 328 -5.14 -7.82 10.73
C VAL A 328 -4.48 -9.16 10.39
N PHE A 329 -5.05 -10.25 10.90
CA PHE A 329 -4.56 -11.60 10.62
C PHE A 329 -5.56 -12.34 9.75
N GLY A 330 -5.05 -13.18 8.85
CA GLY A 330 -5.84 -13.93 7.86
C GLY A 330 -5.11 -14.05 6.53
N GLU A 331 -5.51 -15.02 5.71
CA GLU A 331 -4.93 -15.22 4.39
C GLU A 331 -5.52 -14.20 3.40
N LEU A 332 -4.67 -13.39 2.78
CA LEU A 332 -5.08 -12.38 1.79
C LEU A 332 -5.80 -12.98 0.57
N SER A 333 -5.41 -14.19 0.18
CA SER A 333 -5.92 -14.90 -0.99
C SER A 333 -7.20 -15.72 -0.71
N VAL A 334 -7.61 -15.84 0.56
CA VAL A 334 -8.78 -16.65 0.94
C VAL A 334 -9.85 -15.74 1.52
N GLU A 335 -10.96 -15.63 0.80
CA GLU A 335 -12.13 -14.91 1.29
C GLU A 335 -12.57 -15.46 2.65
N ALA A 336 -13.11 -14.59 3.50
CA ALA A 336 -13.73 -14.98 4.77
C ALA A 336 -12.76 -15.59 5.81
N SER A 337 -11.46 -15.35 5.68
CA SER A 337 -10.43 -15.91 6.57
C SER A 337 -9.74 -14.87 7.47
N ASP A 338 -10.17 -13.61 7.43
CA ASP A 338 -9.49 -12.52 8.13
C ASP A 338 -10.20 -12.05 9.41
N THR A 339 -9.55 -11.17 10.17
CA THR A 339 -10.05 -10.68 11.46
C THR A 339 -10.78 -9.33 11.40
N ARG A 340 -11.22 -8.89 10.21
CA ARG A 340 -12.03 -7.67 10.06
C ARG A 340 -13.45 -7.94 10.53
N CYS A 341 -13.88 -7.21 11.57
CA CYS A 341 -15.24 -7.30 12.09
C CYS A 341 -16.27 -6.85 11.06
N THR A 342 -15.90 -5.91 10.18
CA THR A 342 -16.82 -5.32 9.21
C THR A 342 -17.09 -6.17 7.97
N TYR A 343 -16.45 -7.34 7.85
CA TYR A 343 -16.54 -8.19 6.66
C TYR A 343 -17.46 -9.40 6.92
N PRO A 344 -18.71 -9.41 6.40
CA PRO A 344 -19.69 -10.46 6.72
C PRO A 344 -19.26 -11.87 6.30
N GLY A 345 -18.36 -12.00 5.32
CA GLY A 345 -17.85 -13.30 4.90
C GLY A 345 -17.19 -14.07 6.05
N ASN A 346 -16.55 -13.38 6.99
CA ASN A 346 -15.86 -14.00 8.14
C ASN A 346 -16.81 -14.75 9.10
N MET A 347 -18.13 -14.68 8.89
CA MET A 347 -19.12 -15.45 9.64
C MET A 347 -18.97 -16.97 9.46
N HIS A 348 -18.30 -17.43 8.40
CA HIS A 348 -18.05 -18.86 8.13
C HIS A 348 -16.91 -19.46 8.97
N TYR A 349 -16.19 -18.65 9.74
CA TYR A 349 -15.14 -19.11 10.64
C TYR A 349 -15.72 -19.59 11.98
N ASN A 350 -15.11 -20.64 12.54
CA ASN A 350 -15.60 -21.34 13.73
C ASN A 350 -15.76 -20.38 14.92
N ASN A 351 -17.02 -20.02 15.22
CA ASN A 351 -17.37 -18.93 16.12
C ASN A 351 -17.29 -19.34 17.60
N TYR A 352 -16.07 -19.55 18.09
CA TYR A 352 -15.80 -19.95 19.47
C TYR A 352 -16.11 -18.87 20.52
N SER A 353 -16.42 -17.64 20.11
CA SER A 353 -16.55 -16.47 20.99
C SER A 353 -17.84 -15.67 20.81
N LEU A 354 -18.83 -16.25 20.12
CA LEU A 354 -20.11 -15.60 19.80
C LEU A 354 -19.94 -14.26 19.06
N GLU A 355 -18.90 -14.16 18.25
CA GLU A 355 -18.59 -13.02 17.41
C GLU A 355 -19.63 -12.84 16.32
N ILE A 356 -19.87 -11.59 15.94
CA ILE A 356 -20.71 -11.25 14.81
C ILE A 356 -19.87 -10.44 13.84
N PHE A 357 -19.85 -10.86 12.59
CA PHE A 357 -19.18 -10.18 11.50
C PHE A 357 -20.24 -9.56 10.60
N SER A 358 -20.28 -8.23 10.58
CA SER A 358 -21.28 -7.46 9.84
C SER A 358 -20.76 -6.05 9.58
N ARG A 359 -21.36 -5.29 8.67
CA ARG A 359 -20.92 -3.91 8.38
C ARG A 359 -20.95 -3.00 9.62
N THR A 360 -21.85 -3.28 10.56
CA THR A 360 -22.05 -2.52 11.81
C THR A 360 -21.21 -3.06 12.97
N ALA A 361 -20.69 -4.29 12.89
CA ALA A 361 -19.87 -4.87 13.93
C ALA A 361 -18.58 -4.08 14.20
N ARG A 362 -18.19 -4.02 15.47
CA ARG A 362 -16.94 -3.40 15.95
C ARG A 362 -16.19 -4.34 16.89
N CYS A 363 -14.90 -4.09 17.00
CA CYS A 363 -14.00 -4.80 17.90
C CYS A 363 -14.07 -4.21 19.31
N PHE A 364 -14.21 -5.10 20.28
CA PHE A 364 -14.18 -4.80 21.70
C PHE A 364 -13.03 -5.55 22.37
N ALA A 365 -12.24 -4.83 23.16
CA ALA A 365 -11.26 -5.43 24.04
C ALA A 365 -12.00 -6.17 25.17
N LEU A 366 -11.55 -7.38 25.48
CA LEU A 366 -12.17 -8.26 26.45
C LEU A 366 -11.25 -8.41 27.66
N SER A 367 -11.75 -8.05 28.84
CA SER A 367 -10.99 -8.06 30.09
C SER A 367 -10.95 -9.43 30.77
N GLY A 368 -10.98 -10.53 30.01
CA GLY A 368 -10.97 -11.87 30.60
C GLY A 368 -11.26 -13.02 29.63
N LYS A 369 -11.44 -14.22 30.18
CA LYS A 369 -11.74 -15.43 29.41
C LYS A 369 -13.24 -15.50 29.09
N ILE A 370 -13.59 -15.79 27.84
CA ILE A 370 -14.98 -16.09 27.46
C ILE A 370 -15.29 -17.52 27.92
N LYS A 371 -16.31 -17.67 28.77
CA LYS A 371 -16.81 -18.98 29.20
C LYS A 371 -18.10 -19.31 28.46
N ILE A 372 -18.07 -20.35 27.64
CA ILE A 372 -19.25 -20.89 26.96
C ILE A 372 -19.74 -22.10 27.73
N ARG A 373 -20.98 -22.04 28.21
CA ARG A 373 -21.66 -23.16 28.87
C ARG A 373 -22.59 -23.85 27.88
N LYS A 374 -22.23 -25.06 27.43
CA LYS A 374 -23.15 -26.00 26.77
C LYS A 374 -23.71 -26.94 27.84
N LYS A 375 -24.93 -27.48 27.66
CA LYS A 375 -25.72 -28.21 28.68
C LYS A 375 -24.93 -29.13 29.66
N LEU A 376 -23.84 -29.78 29.20
CA LEU A 376 -23.00 -30.67 30.02
C LEU A 376 -21.50 -30.28 30.06
N LYS A 377 -21.08 -29.18 29.43
CA LYS A 377 -19.67 -28.81 29.32
C LYS A 377 -19.46 -27.30 29.31
N THR A 378 -18.56 -26.83 30.15
CA THR A 378 -18.07 -25.45 30.12
C THR A 378 -16.74 -25.42 29.39
N ILE A 379 -16.64 -24.63 28.32
CA ILE A 379 -15.39 -24.38 27.59
C ILE A 379 -14.98 -22.94 27.86
N THR A 380 -13.70 -22.74 28.17
CA THR A 380 -13.15 -21.41 28.45
C THR A 380 -12.17 -21.04 27.35
N TYR A 381 -12.44 -19.97 26.62
CA TYR A 381 -11.58 -19.40 25.59
C TYR A 381 -10.84 -18.19 26.14
N ILE A 382 -9.54 -18.13 25.87
CA ILE A 382 -8.71 -16.97 26.20
C ILE A 382 -8.66 -16.12 24.93
N GLN A 383 -9.55 -15.14 24.83
CA GLN A 383 -9.53 -14.13 23.78
C GLN A 383 -9.53 -12.74 24.42
N HIS A 384 -8.66 -11.87 23.92
CA HIS A 384 -8.49 -10.51 24.42
C HIS A 384 -9.24 -9.47 23.58
N ALA A 385 -9.81 -9.88 22.44
CA ALA A 385 -10.64 -9.05 21.58
C ALA A 385 -11.70 -9.88 20.85
N GLY A 386 -12.87 -9.29 20.60
CA GLY A 386 -13.99 -9.92 19.89
C GLY A 386 -14.78 -8.94 19.02
N CYS A 387 -15.37 -9.42 17.93
CA CYS A 387 -16.25 -8.64 17.05
C CYS A 387 -17.72 -8.76 17.46
N TYR A 388 -18.39 -7.64 17.72
CA TYR A 388 -19.80 -7.62 18.13
C TYR A 388 -20.58 -6.51 17.43
N GLU A 389 -21.88 -6.74 17.21
CA GLU A 389 -22.81 -5.76 16.65
C GLU A 389 -22.89 -4.50 17.53
N VAL A 390 -23.03 -3.35 16.88
CA VAL A 390 -23.16 -2.06 17.56
C VAL A 390 -24.36 -1.30 16.99
N THR A 391 -25.29 -0.97 17.86
CA THR A 391 -26.41 -0.07 17.55
C THR A 391 -26.12 1.29 18.17
N LEU A 392 -26.03 2.34 17.33
CA LEU A 392 -25.88 3.71 17.80
C LEU A 392 -27.28 4.27 18.16
N GLN A 393 -27.53 4.48 19.45
CA GLN A 393 -28.68 5.26 19.89
C GLN A 393 -28.32 6.75 19.89
N LYS A 394 -28.93 7.52 18.99
CA LYS A 394 -28.85 8.98 19.04
C LYS A 394 -29.78 9.47 20.16
N PHE A 395 -29.21 9.92 21.27
CA PHE A 395 -29.98 10.68 22.27
C PHE A 395 -30.09 12.12 21.77
N TYR A 396 -31.27 12.50 21.30
CA TYR A 396 -31.61 13.92 21.20
C TYR A 396 -31.90 14.41 22.61
N SER A 397 -30.94 15.07 23.25
CA SER A 397 -31.25 15.89 24.42
C SER A 397 -32.07 17.08 23.94
N SER A 398 -33.39 16.99 24.07
CA SER A 398 -34.27 18.16 24.06
C SER A 398 -33.83 19.05 25.22
N VAL A 399 -33.07 20.10 24.91
CA VAL A 399 -32.92 21.24 25.82
C VAL A 399 -34.26 21.97 25.76
N THR A 400 -35.14 21.68 26.73
CA THR A 400 -36.34 22.46 27.02
C THR A 400 -35.99 23.66 27.87
#